data_AF-A0A4Z0V3V5-F1
#
_entry.id   AF-A0A4Z0V3V5-F1
#
_cell.length_a   1.000
_cell.length_b   1.000
_cell.length_c   1.000
_cell.angle_alpha   90.00
_cell.angle_beta   90.00
_cell.angle_gamma   90.00
#
_symmetry.space_group_name_H-M   'P 1'
#
loop_
_entity.id
_entity.type
_entity.pdbx_description
1 polymer ?
#
loop_
_entity_poly.entity_id
_entity_poly.type
_entity_poly.pdbx_seq_one_letter_code
_entity_poly.pdbx_strand_id
1 'polypeptide(L)' 'MKKKYRIRRTCKWVHSHNRHLYCPTYSVQVRTWPGLWIDVKQFKDEEDPDFARREAEELLDKLNEK' A
#
# COMPACT_ATOMS: atom_id res chain seq x y z
N MET A 1 -8.34 8.37 20.64
CA MET A 1 -7.09 7.63 20.35
C MET A 1 -6.63 8.02 18.96
N LYS A 2 -5.38 8.47 18.80
CA LYS A 2 -4.84 8.76 17.46
C LYS A 2 -4.78 7.46 16.66
N LYS A 3 -5.43 7.40 15.50
CA LYS A 3 -5.37 6.24 14.62
C LYS A 3 -3.91 6.08 14.18
N LYS A 4 -3.41 4.85 14.22
CA LYS A 4 -2.06 4.54 13.74
C LYS A 4 -2.17 3.98 12.33
N TYR A 5 -1.39 4.54 11.42
CA TYR A 5 -1.33 4.11 10.04
C TYR A 5 0.04 3.52 9.74
N ARG A 6 0.11 2.61 8.77
CA ARG A 6 1.37 2.05 8.25
C ARG A 6 1.23 1.70 6.78
N ILE A 7 2.34 1.68 6.07
CA ILE A 7 2.42 1.12 4.72
C ILE A 7 2.90 -0.32 4.84
N ARG A 8 2.17 -1.24 4.22
CA ARG A 8 2.59 -2.62 4.02
C ARG A 8 2.96 -2.78 2.55
N ARG A 9 4.22 -3.15 2.29
CA ARG A 9 4.66 -3.57 0.97
C ARG A 9 4.33 -5.05 0.80
N THR A 10 3.71 -5.40 -0.31
CA THR A 10 3.43 -6.77 -0.74
C THR A 10 3.84 -6.93 -2.18
N CYS A 11 4.35 -8.09 -2.55
CA CYS A 11 4.63 -8.39 -3.95
C CYS A 11 3.56 -9.35 -4.45
N LYS A 12 2.89 -8.99 -5.54
CA LYS A 12 1.97 -9.90 -6.23
C LYS A 12 2.59 -10.32 -7.56
N TRP A 13 2.54 -11.62 -7.80
CA TRP A 13 2.86 -12.19 -9.10
C TRP A 13 1.71 -11.92 -10.04
N VAL A 14 1.92 -11.07 -11.03
CA VAL A 14 0.97 -10.85 -12.13
C VAL A 14 1.44 -11.63 -13.34
N HIS A 15 0.55 -12.46 -13.87
CA HIS A 15 0.80 -13.24 -15.08
C HIS A 15 0.41 -12.38 -16.28
N SER A 16 1.37 -11.62 -16.82
CA SER A 16 1.19 -10.93 -18.10
C SER A 16 1.88 -11.74 -19.20
N HIS A 17 1.27 -11.80 -20.38
CA HIS A 17 1.66 -12.68 -21.49
C HIS A 17 3.20 -12.73 -21.66
N ASN A 18 3.79 -13.89 -21.32
CA ASN A 18 5.20 -14.23 -21.48
C ASN A 18 6.24 -13.55 -20.55
N ARG A 19 5.83 -12.81 -19.50
CA ARG A 19 6.76 -12.31 -18.46
C ARG A 19 6.15 -12.40 -17.06
N HIS A 20 6.87 -13.04 -16.15
CA HIS A 20 6.58 -12.94 -14.72
C HIS A 20 7.04 -11.56 -14.22
N LEU A 21 6.16 -10.57 -14.23
CA LEU A 21 6.48 -9.24 -13.72
C LEU A 21 6.30 -9.22 -12.20
N TYR A 22 7.39 -8.92 -11.48
CA TYR A 22 7.35 -8.64 -10.05
C TYR A 22 6.71 -7.27 -9.84
N CYS A 23 5.42 -7.21 -9.52
CA CYS A 23 4.75 -5.95 -9.24
C CYS A 23 4.68 -5.66 -7.74
N PRO A 24 5.41 -4.65 -7.24
CA PRO A 24 5.29 -4.21 -5.86
C PRO A 24 3.95 -3.49 -5.67
N THR A 25 3.18 -3.98 -4.71
CA THR A 25 1.91 -3.41 -4.27
C THR A 25 2.10 -2.77 -2.89
N TYR A 26 1.65 -1.54 -2.74
CA TYR A 26 1.71 -0.79 -1.48
C TYR A 26 0.31 -0.65 -0.89
N SER A 27 0.15 -1.11 0.33
CA SER A 27 -1.12 -1.11 1.07
C SER A 27 -1.04 -0.15 2.25
N VAL A 28 -1.90 0.86 2.29
CA VAL A 28 -2.04 1.71 3.47
C VAL A 28 -3.00 1.03 4.45
N GLN A 29 -2.51 0.70 5.63
CA GLN A 29 -3.28 0.03 6.68
C GLN A 29 -3.51 0.96 7.87
N VAL A 30 -4.71 0.86 8.45
CA VAL A 30 -5.07 1.54 9.70
C VAL A 30 -5.23 0.53 10.82
N ARG A 31 -4.72 0.86 12.01
CA ARG A 31 -4.93 0.08 13.22
C ARG A 31 -6.31 0.42 13.79
N THR A 32 -7.24 -0.51 13.70
CA THR A 32 -8.61 -0.36 14.24
C THR A 32 -8.73 -0.93 15.65
N TRP A 33 -8.03 -2.03 15.94
CA TRP A 33 -8.03 -2.69 17.26
C TRP A 33 -6.60 -3.13 17.64
N PRO A 34 -6.33 -3.45 18.92
CA PRO A 34 -5.06 -4.06 19.32
C PRO A 34 -4.85 -5.38 18.54
N GLY A 35 -3.87 -5.41 17.64
CA GLY A 35 -3.58 -6.58 16.79
C GLY A 35 -4.30 -6.60 15.44
N LEU A 36 -5.31 -5.75 15.21
CA LEU A 36 -6.05 -5.68 13.94
C LEU A 36 -5.62 -4.49 13.10
N TRP A 37 -5.07 -4.79 11.92
CA TRP A 37 -4.75 -3.82 10.87
C TRP A 37 -5.65 -4.07 9.68
N ILE A 38 -6.37 -3.04 9.25
CA ILE A 38 -7.29 -3.12 8.12
C ILE A 38 -6.67 -2.33 6.96
N ASP A 39 -6.68 -2.92 5.77
CA ASP A 39 -6.30 -2.25 4.53
C ASP A 39 -7.33 -1.16 4.21
N VAL A 40 -6.87 0.08 4.14
CA VAL A 40 -7.67 1.25 3.74
C VAL A 40 -7.70 1.35 2.21
N LYS A 41 -6.52 1.24 1.60
CA LYS A 41 -6.33 1.39 0.16
C LYS A 41 -5.10 0.61 -0.29
N GLN A 42 -5.23 -0.05 -1.43
CA GLN A 42 -4.13 -0.73 -2.11
C GLN A 42 -3.76 0.08 -3.35
N PHE A 43 -2.47 0.33 -3.52
CA PHE A 43 -1.87 0.95 -4.69
C PHE A 43 -1.03 -0.12 -5.39
N LYS A 44 -1.40 -0.43 -6.64
CA LYS A 44 -0.62 -1.27 -7.52
C LYS A 44 -0.37 -0.49 -8.80
N ASP A 45 0.85 -0.55 -9.30
CA ASP A 45 1.18 -0.10 -10.63
C ASP A 45 2.21 -1.07 -11.22
N GLU A 46 1.94 -1.57 -12.41
CA GLU A 46 2.75 -2.58 -13.08
C GLU A 46 3.86 -1.95 -13.93
N GLU A 47 3.71 -0.67 -14.31
CA GLU A 47 4.69 0.09 -15.09
C GLU A 47 5.57 0.98 -14.20
N ASP A 48 4.99 1.61 -13.17
CA ASP A 48 5.65 2.61 -12.33
C ASP A 48 5.50 2.29 -10.82
N PRO A 49 6.37 1.43 -10.26
CA PRO A 49 6.32 1.06 -8.85
C PRO A 49 6.58 2.24 -7.90
N ASP A 50 7.33 3.25 -8.34
CA ASP A 50 7.60 4.48 -7.58
C ASP A 50 6.35 5.38 -7.47
N PHE A 51 5.49 5.38 -8.49
CA PHE A 51 4.21 6.10 -8.43
C PHE A 51 3.29 5.49 -7.36
N ALA A 52 3.13 4.16 -7.38
CA ALA A 52 2.33 3.44 -6.38
C ALA A 52 2.84 3.66 -4.94
N ARG A 53 4.16 3.78 -4.78
CA ARG A 53 4.78 4.09 -3.49
C ARG A 53 4.45 5.52 -3.05
N ARG A 54 4.65 6.50 -3.93
CA ARG A 54 4.41 7.92 -3.63
C ARG A 54 2.96 8.19 -3.25
N GLU A 55 2.01 7.58 -3.95
CA GLU A 55 0.58 7.68 -3.62
C GLU A 55 0.26 7.13 -2.23
N ALA A 56 0.88 5.99 -1.87
CA ALA A 56 0.73 5.41 -0.54
C ALA A 56 1.35 6.29 0.56
N GLU A 57 2.50 6.92 0.28
CA GLU A 57 3.15 7.87 1.19
C GLU A 57 2.33 9.16 1.37
N GLU A 58 1.80 9.74 0.29
CA GLU A 58 0.96 10.94 0.37
C GLU A 58 -0.34 10.67 1.14
N LEU A 59 -0.97 9.51 0.93
CA LEU A 59 -2.15 9.12 1.71
C LEU A 59 -1.80 8.92 3.19
N LEU A 60 -0.65 8.33 3.51
CA LEU A 60 -0.19 8.14 4.88
C LEU A 60 0.01 9.49 5.58
N ASP A 61 0.61 10.46 4.89
CA ASP A 61 0.90 11.79 5.42
C ASP A 61 -0.41 12.55 5.74
N LYS A 62 -1.34 12.63 4.77
CA LYS A 62 -2.69 13.20 4.99
C LYS A 62 -3.45 12.57 6.15
N LEU A 63 -3.25 11.26 6.38
CA LEU A 63 -3.88 10.53 7.48
C LEU A 63 -3.22 10.80 8.83
N ASN A 64 -1.93 11.14 8.86
CA ASN A 64 -1.17 11.48 10.06
C ASN A 64 -1.31 12.95 10.48
N GLU A 65 -1.55 13.84 9.52
CA GLU A 65 -1.84 15.27 9.73
C GLU A 65 -3.22 15.52 10.39
N LYS A 66 -4.16 14.57 10.27
CA LYS A 66 -5.47 14.59 10.96
C LYS A 66 -5.43 14.02 12.38
#